data_AF-A0A3D0D6N1-F1
#
_entry.id   AF-A0A3D0D6N1-F1
#
_cell.length_a   1.000
_cell.length_b   1.000
_cell.length_c   1.000
_cell.angle_alpha   90.00
_cell.angle_beta   90.00
_cell.angle_gamma   90.00
#
_symmetry.space_group_name_H-M   'P 1'
#
loop_
_entity.id
_entity.type
_entity.pdbx_description
1 polymer ?
#
loop_
_entity_poly.entity_id
_entity_poly.type
_entity_poly.pdbx_seq_one_letter_code
_entity_poly.pdbx_strand_id
1 'polypeptide(L)' 'MEITPSAIHTVLQLLHTDELRVINLGITLFAETLHTEGATVVHVDWRPPAQDDQELADMLAALRGKD' A
#
# COMPACT_ATOMS: atom_id res chain seq x y z
N MET A 1 -6.15 -11.56 10.29
CA MET A 1 -7.08 -10.45 10.01
C MET A 1 -8.09 -10.96 9.00
N GLU A 2 -9.32 -11.23 9.43
CA GLU A 2 -10.40 -11.63 8.52
C GLU A 2 -10.89 -10.40 7.75
N ILE A 3 -10.83 -10.44 6.42
CA ILE A 3 -11.45 -9.42 5.56
C ILE A 3 -12.95 -9.71 5.57
N THR A 4 -13.73 -8.89 6.28
CA THR A 4 -15.18 -9.07 6.35
C THR A 4 -15.85 -8.52 5.07
N PRO A 5 -17.02 -9.04 4.68
CA PRO A 5 -17.80 -8.49 3.56
C PRO A 5 -18.10 -6.99 3.70
N SER A 6 -18.22 -6.50 4.94
CA SER A 6 -18.42 -5.07 5.25
C SER A 6 -17.21 -4.21 4.88
N ALA A 7 -15.98 -4.72 5.08
CA ALA A 7 -14.76 -4.00 4.71
C ALA A 7 -14.67 -3.81 3.18
N ILE A 8 -15.00 -4.86 2.41
CA ILE A 8 -15.03 -4.80 0.94
C ILE A 8 -16.09 -3.80 0.46
N HIS A 9 -17.29 -3.82 1.05
CA HIS A 9 -18.36 -2.88 0.70
C HIS A 9 -17.94 -1.41 0.91
N THR A 10 -17.26 -1.12 2.03
CA THR A 10 -16.76 0.22 2.35
C THR A 10 -15.73 0.70 1.31
N VAL A 11 -14.79 -0.18 0.91
CA VAL A 11 -13.80 0.14 -0.12
C VAL A 11 -14.47 0.42 -1.47
N LEU A 12 -15.47 -0.38 -1.86
CA LEU A 12 -16.18 -0.17 -3.12
C LEU A 12 -16.97 1.14 -3.15
N GLN A 13 -17.52 1.60 -2.03
CA GLN A 13 -18.16 2.93 -1.97
C GLN A 13 -17.19 4.08 -2.24
N LEU A 14 -15.91 3.95 -1.85
CA LEU A 14 -14.88 4.95 -2.13
C LEU A 14 -14.56 5.08 -3.64
N LEU A 15 -14.95 4.09 -4.45
CA LEU A 15 -14.71 4.06 -5.90
C LEU A 15 -15.90 4.60 -6.72
N HIS A 16 -17.05 4.87 -6.10
CA HIS A 16 -18.26 5.36 -6.77
C HIS A 16 -18.42 6.90 -6.70
N THR A 17 -17.34 7.63 -6.50
CA THR A 17 -17.33 9.11 -6.45
C THR A 17 -16.78 9.70 -7.74
N ASP A 18 -17.27 10.87 -8.15
CA ASP A 18 -16.74 11.61 -9.32
C ASP A 18 -15.29 12.10 -9.13
N GLU A 19 -14.82 12.12 -7.88
CA GLU A 19 -13.46 12.47 -7.49
C GLU A 19 -12.61 11.20 -7.29
N LEU A 20 -11.42 11.16 -7.88
CA LEU A 20 -10.46 10.05 -7.72
C LEU A 20 -9.90 10.02 -6.28
N ARG A 21 -10.10 8.90 -5.58
CA ARG A 21 -9.54 8.64 -4.26
C ARG A 21 -8.61 7.44 -4.31
N VAL A 22 -7.38 7.61 -3.81
CA VAL A 22 -6.32 6.60 -3.93
C VAL A 22 -5.81 6.15 -2.57
N ILE A 23 -5.66 4.84 -2.39
CA ILE A 23 -4.91 4.23 -1.29
C ILE A 23 -3.60 3.72 -1.88
N ASN A 24 -2.48 4.40 -1.59
CA ASN A 24 -1.16 4.02 -2.08
C ASN A 24 -0.49 3.01 -1.14
N LEU A 25 -0.15 1.84 -1.68
CA LEU A 25 0.64 0.80 -1.04
C LEU A 25 1.96 0.65 -1.80
N GLY A 26 3.09 0.57 -1.08
CA GLY A 26 4.41 0.44 -1.69
C GLY A 26 5.21 1.73 -1.63
N ILE A 27 5.76 2.18 -2.76
CA ILE A 27 6.73 3.29 -2.78
C ILE A 27 6.01 4.62 -2.52
N THR A 28 6.55 5.42 -1.59
CA THR A 28 6.00 6.73 -1.20
C THR A 28 5.96 7.73 -2.37
N LEU A 29 6.91 7.65 -3.30
CA LEU A 29 7.01 8.51 -4.49
C LEU A 29 5.70 8.57 -5.30
N PHE A 30 4.96 7.45 -5.40
CA PHE A 30 3.69 7.44 -6.10
C PHE A 30 2.61 8.26 -5.37
N ALA A 31 2.55 8.20 -4.04
CA ALA A 31 1.63 9.04 -3.27
C ALA A 31 1.99 10.53 -3.40
N GLU A 32 3.27 10.87 -3.33
CA GLU A 32 3.73 12.26 -3.47
C GLU A 32 3.40 12.83 -4.84
N THR A 33 3.58 12.02 -5.89
CA THR A 33 3.23 12.41 -7.26
C THR A 33 1.74 12.69 -7.37
N LEU A 34 0.89 11.77 -6.89
CA LEU A 34 -0.57 11.93 -6.92
C LEU A 34 -1.05 13.14 -6.10
N HIS A 35 -0.45 13.37 -4.94
CA HIS A 35 -0.75 14.54 -4.11
C HIS A 35 -0.40 15.84 -4.84
N THR A 36 0.74 15.88 -5.53
CA THR A 36 1.19 17.06 -6.30
C THR A 36 0.23 17.38 -7.45
N GLU A 37 -0.33 16.36 -8.10
CA GLU A 37 -1.34 16.49 -9.15
C GLU A 37 -2.76 16.77 -8.61
N GLY A 38 -2.92 16.94 -7.29
CA GLY A 38 -4.19 17.33 -6.66
C GLY A 38 -5.15 16.18 -6.37
N ALA A 39 -4.71 14.92 -6.46
CA ALA A 39 -5.54 13.78 -6.10
C ALA A 39 -5.63 13.57 -4.58
N THR A 40 -6.79 13.14 -4.10
CA THR A 40 -6.99 12.73 -2.71
C THR A 40 -6.35 11.35 -2.48
N VAL A 41 -5.17 11.32 -1.85
CA VAL A 41 -4.37 10.10 -1.63
C VAL A 41 -4.04 9.85 -0.16
N VAL A 42 -4.17 8.59 0.28
CA VAL A 42 -3.68 8.09 1.57
C VAL A 42 -2.54 7.11 1.31
N HIS A 43 -1.36 7.36 1.86
CA HIS A 43 -0.26 6.41 1.83
C HIS A 43 -0.30 5.49 3.06
N VAL A 44 -0.26 4.19 2.82
CA VAL A 44 -0.17 3.19 3.88
C VAL A 44 1.30 2.80 4.05
N ASP A 45 1.87 3.04 5.24
CA ASP A 45 3.17 2.48 5.65
C ASP A 45 3.01 0.99 5.92
N TRP A 46 2.88 0.23 4.83
CA TRP A 46 2.70 -1.20 4.87
C TRP A 46 4.06 -1.91 4.88
N ARG A 47 4.16 -2.94 5.71
CA ARG A 47 5.32 -3.82 5.81
C ARG A 47 4.88 -5.28 5.64
N PRO A 48 5.71 -6.12 5.01
CA PRO A 48 5.37 -7.53 4.82
C PRO A 48 5.17 -8.22 6.18
N PRO A 49 4.16 -9.09 6.32
CA PRO A 49 3.88 -9.77 7.60
C PRO A 49 4.98 -10.74 8.04
N ALA A 50 5.89 -11.12 7.14
CA ALA A 50 7.03 -11.97 7.44
C ALA A 50 8.24 -11.21 8.02
N GLN A 51 8.04 -10.04 8.65
CA GLN A 51 9.15 -9.34 9.32
C GLN A 51 9.83 -10.18 10.41
N ASP A 52 9.10 -11.13 10.98
CA ASP A 52 9.60 -12.01 12.04
C ASP A 52 10.27 -13.29 11.49
N ASP A 53 10.26 -13.49 10.17
CA ASP A 53 10.92 -14.61 9.49
C ASP A 53 12.29 -14.15 8.97
N GLN A 54 13.29 -14.32 9.83
CA GLN A 54 14.65 -13.87 9.57
C GLN A 54 15.26 -14.52 8.32
N GLU A 55 14.94 -15.79 8.04
CA GLU A 55 15.45 -16.50 6.86
C GLU A 55 14.90 -15.87 5.58
N LEU A 56 13.60 -15.59 5.55
CA LEU A 56 12.98 -14.93 4.41
C LEU A 56 13.48 -13.48 4.25
N ALA A 57 13.70 -12.76 5.34
CA ALA A 57 14.29 -11.42 5.32
C ALA A 57 15.71 -11.42 4.71
N ASP A 58 16.54 -12.39 5.10
CA ASP A 58 17.91 -12.54 4.60
C ASP A 58 17.93 -12.89 3.10
N MET A 59 17.04 -13.78 2.65
CA MET A 59 16.87 -14.10 1.23
C MET A 59 16.44 -12.88 0.39
N LEU A 60 15.48 -12.10 0.90
CA LEU A 60 15.04 -10.87 0.26
C LEU A 60 16.15 -9.80 0.20
N ALA A 61 16.98 -9.70 1.24
CA ALA A 61 18.14 -8.82 1.26
C ALA A 61 19.17 -9.21 0.20
N ALA A 62 19.43 -10.52 0.01
CA ALA A 62 20.34 -11.00 -1.03
C ALA A 62 19.88 -10.64 -2.45
N LEU A 63 18.56 -10.62 -2.72
CA LEU A 63 18.00 -10.24 -4.01
C LEU A 63 18.06 -8.74 -4.30
N ARG A 64 18.12 -7.88 -3.27
CA ARG A 64 18.16 -6.42 -3.44
C ARG A 64 19.49 -5.90 -3.99
N GLY A 65 20.52 -6.75 -4.08
CA GLY A 65 21.86 -6.34 -4.49
C GLY A 65 22.60 -5.61 -3.38
N LYS A 66 23.93 -5.71 -3.40
CA LYS A 66 24.81 -4.98 -2.48
C LYS A 66 25.10 -3.63 -3.13
N ASP A 67 24.69 -2.53 -2.48
CA ASP A 67 25.12 -1.18 -2.88
C ASP A 67 26.66 -1.09 -2.96
#